data_AF-H5SDS8-F1
#
_entry.id   AF-H5SDS8-F1
#
_cell.length_a   1.000
_cell.length_b   1.000
_cell.length_c   1.000
_cell.angle_alpha   90.00
_cell.angle_beta   90.00
_cell.angle_gamma   90.00
#
_symmetry.space_group_name_H-M   'P 1'
#
loop_
_entity.id
_entity.type
_entity.pdbx_description
1 polymer ?
#
loop_
_entity_poly.entity_id
_entity_poly.type
_entity_poly.pdbx_seq_one_letter_code
_entity_poly.pdbx_strand_id
1 'polypeptide(L)'
;MFFTGSGQTTLTLTISPAVESFMLYVEPASFGFHNCTVTTDAGDNSGPVAINGNAGARGFAFVHATPVINSITITCDAGADGFAIGEFAATCSTAGGAETPKPSISHITSPEFGTKDMLDFKNVLILTKKGPAIIRIESRSPIFISGIRINEFRTPSLGGASIRSNASAVALQAQQTQEQNFILDTSAGEKPCGSTTFNLAGYCTVGVFFEPKSEGKKEAYLEVYYNTPDPVRIYMTGTGTSQQSQPQPQPSPQPPGAGSGGSSGGSAAGAGTGGGGGGCSMVSGASPINALAWLILPGAALLRRIRRS
;
A
#
# COMPACT_ATOMS: atom_id res chain seq x y z
N MET A 1 -11.27 -4.73 18.37
CA MET A 1 -11.88 -3.66 19.17
C MET A 1 -11.48 -2.32 18.58
N PHE A 2 -12.45 -1.50 18.18
CA PHE A 2 -12.26 -0.14 17.66
C PHE A 2 -12.73 0.87 18.72
N PHE A 3 -12.09 2.03 18.82
CA PHE A 3 -12.44 3.09 19.77
C PHE A 3 -12.62 4.41 19.03
N THR A 4 -13.69 5.15 19.33
CA THR A 4 -13.77 6.56 18.93
C THR A 4 -12.87 7.41 19.83
N GLY A 5 -12.41 8.56 19.34
CA GLY A 5 -11.68 9.51 20.18
C GLY A 5 -12.61 10.18 21.21
N SER A 6 -12.04 10.73 22.28
CA SER A 6 -12.78 11.52 23.28
C SER A 6 -13.61 12.62 22.59
N GLY A 7 -14.84 12.79 23.05
CA GLY A 7 -15.85 13.69 22.46
C GLY A 7 -16.46 13.23 21.13
N GLN A 8 -15.97 12.17 20.47
CA GLN A 8 -16.56 11.65 19.25
C GLN A 8 -17.67 10.65 19.56
N THR A 9 -18.90 11.17 19.66
CA THR A 9 -20.08 10.38 20.06
C THR A 9 -20.88 9.82 18.90
N THR A 10 -20.41 9.98 17.66
CA THR A 10 -21.03 9.37 16.47
C THR A 10 -19.98 8.72 15.58
N LEU A 11 -20.28 7.52 15.07
CA LEU A 11 -19.49 6.79 14.07
C LEU A 11 -20.42 6.25 13.00
N THR A 12 -20.07 6.46 11.73
CA THR A 12 -20.73 5.78 10.61
C THR A 12 -19.77 4.76 10.01
N LEU A 13 -20.17 3.50 10.04
CA LEU A 13 -19.50 2.40 9.36
C LEU A 13 -20.12 2.26 7.97
N THR A 14 -19.29 2.36 6.92
CA THR A 14 -19.72 2.04 5.55
C THR A 14 -19.38 0.59 5.24
N ILE A 15 -20.32 -0.15 4.66
CA ILE A 15 -20.20 -1.57 4.35
C ILE A 15 -20.43 -1.75 2.85
N SER A 16 -19.48 -2.43 2.19
CA SER A 16 -19.58 -2.78 0.78
C SER A 16 -18.99 -4.18 0.56
N PRO A 17 -19.72 -5.11 -0.07
CA PRO A 17 -21.08 -4.96 -0.61
C PRO A 17 -22.13 -4.84 0.53
N ALA A 18 -23.38 -4.50 0.19
CA ALA A 18 -24.47 -4.47 1.16
C ALA A 18 -24.60 -5.81 1.90
N VAL A 19 -25.00 -5.77 3.17
CA VAL A 19 -25.18 -6.97 4.01
C VAL A 19 -26.65 -7.20 4.35
N GLU A 20 -27.02 -8.46 4.56
CA GLU A 20 -28.37 -8.87 4.99
C GLU A 20 -28.55 -8.63 6.49
N SER A 21 -27.51 -8.90 7.26
CA SER A 21 -27.54 -8.77 8.70
C SER A 21 -26.19 -8.37 9.25
N PHE A 22 -26.22 -7.77 10.44
CA PHE A 22 -25.03 -7.57 11.24
C PHE A 22 -25.36 -7.72 12.72
N MET A 23 -24.32 -7.95 13.52
CA MET A 23 -24.34 -7.69 14.95
C MET A 23 -23.09 -6.92 15.36
N LEU A 24 -23.21 -6.08 16.38
CA LEU A 24 -22.09 -5.41 17.00
C LEU A 24 -22.32 -5.18 18.48
N TYR A 25 -21.24 -4.97 19.23
CA TYR A 25 -21.29 -4.64 20.65
C TYR A 25 -20.70 -3.26 20.90
N VAL A 26 -21.48 -2.36 21.53
CA VAL A 26 -21.06 -0.99 21.85
C VAL A 26 -20.83 -0.85 23.35
N GLU A 27 -19.75 -0.20 23.74
CA GLU A 27 -19.43 0.16 25.13
C GLU A 27 -19.08 1.65 25.21
N PRO A 28 -19.79 2.47 26.01
CA PRO A 28 -19.41 3.86 26.27
C PRO A 28 -18.00 3.98 26.83
N ALA A 29 -17.26 5.03 26.46
CA ALA A 29 -15.92 5.26 27.00
C ALA A 29 -15.96 5.71 28.48
N SER A 30 -16.98 6.49 28.85
CA SER A 30 -17.25 6.89 30.22
C SER A 30 -18.01 5.80 30.99
N PHE A 31 -17.56 5.52 32.22
CA PHE A 31 -18.18 4.54 33.10
C PHE A 31 -19.45 5.09 33.73
N GLY A 32 -20.60 4.78 33.14
CA GLY A 32 -21.91 5.22 33.58
C GLY A 32 -23.03 4.64 32.72
N PHE A 33 -24.27 5.10 32.95
CA PHE A 33 -25.36 4.82 32.04
C PHE A 33 -25.39 5.86 30.92
N HIS A 34 -25.23 5.41 29.68
CA HIS A 34 -25.31 6.24 28.48
C HIS A 34 -26.22 5.59 27.46
N ASN A 35 -27.09 6.37 26.83
CA ASN A 35 -27.88 5.87 25.73
C ASN A 35 -27.03 5.86 24.47
N CYS A 36 -27.15 4.77 23.71
CA CYS A 36 -26.68 4.70 22.34
C CYS A 36 -27.82 4.27 21.42
N THR A 37 -27.81 4.79 20.21
CA THR A 37 -28.74 4.47 19.13
C THR A 37 -27.94 3.94 17.95
N VAL A 38 -28.43 2.85 17.34
CA VAL A 38 -27.87 2.30 16.11
C VAL A 38 -28.92 2.40 15.01
N THR A 39 -28.54 2.99 13.88
CA THR A 39 -29.38 3.13 12.69
C THR A 39 -28.69 2.58 11.44
N THR A 40 -29.49 2.21 10.43
CA THR A 40 -29.00 1.78 9.11
C THR A 40 -29.51 2.71 8.00
N ASP A 41 -28.86 2.69 6.84
CA ASP A 41 -29.38 3.30 5.61
C ASP A 41 -30.62 2.57 5.05
N ALA A 42 -30.84 1.32 5.46
CA ALA A 42 -32.06 0.57 5.17
C ALA A 42 -33.27 1.04 6.01
N GLY A 43 -33.06 1.95 6.97
CA GLY A 43 -34.13 2.57 7.77
C GLY A 43 -34.34 1.94 9.14
N ASP A 44 -33.53 0.96 9.56
CA ASP A 44 -33.61 0.40 10.90
C ASP A 44 -33.15 1.39 11.95
N ASN A 45 -33.72 1.30 13.15
CA ASN A 45 -33.37 2.14 14.28
C ASN A 45 -33.65 1.41 15.60
N SER A 46 -32.65 1.32 16.47
CA SER A 46 -32.81 0.66 17.78
C SER A 46 -33.62 1.50 18.78
N GLY A 47 -33.79 2.80 18.49
CA GLY A 47 -34.06 3.83 19.48
C GLY A 47 -32.91 4.00 20.49
N PRO A 48 -33.06 4.91 21.46
CA PRO A 48 -32.11 5.06 22.55
C PRO A 48 -32.10 3.80 23.44
N VAL A 49 -30.94 3.17 23.54
CA VAL A 49 -30.73 1.99 24.39
C VAL A 49 -29.71 2.35 25.47
N ALA A 50 -30.11 2.30 26.73
CA ALA A 50 -29.22 2.52 27.86
C ALA A 50 -28.18 1.38 27.97
N ILE A 51 -26.90 1.76 28.00
CA ILE A 51 -25.75 0.89 28.21
C ILE A 51 -25.10 1.28 29.53
N ASN A 52 -24.85 0.31 30.40
CA ASN A 52 -24.08 0.52 31.62
C ASN A 52 -22.60 0.23 31.31
N GLY A 53 -21.78 1.27 31.14
CA GLY A 53 -20.34 1.12 30.90
C GLY A 53 -19.62 0.34 32.00
N ASN A 54 -20.15 0.30 33.23
CA ASN A 54 -19.58 -0.53 34.30
C ASN A 54 -19.86 -2.03 34.15
N ALA A 55 -20.81 -2.40 33.28
CA ALA A 55 -21.20 -3.79 33.01
C ALA A 55 -20.67 -4.29 31.65
N GLY A 56 -19.90 -3.47 30.94
CA GLY A 56 -19.35 -3.78 29.62
C GLY A 56 -20.30 -3.43 28.47
N ALA A 57 -20.03 -4.04 27.32
CA ALA A 57 -20.70 -3.72 26.07
C ALA A 57 -22.13 -4.28 25.96
N ARG A 58 -22.96 -3.62 25.14
CA ARG A 58 -24.32 -4.10 24.78
C ARG A 58 -24.42 -4.37 23.29
N GLY A 59 -25.06 -5.49 22.96
CA GLY A 59 -25.26 -5.96 21.59
C GLY A 59 -26.40 -5.23 20.85
N PHE A 60 -26.18 -4.97 19.56
CA PHE A 60 -27.14 -4.44 18.60
C PHE A 60 -27.10 -5.31 17.34
N ALA A 61 -28.26 -5.61 16.76
CA ALA A 61 -28.35 -6.40 15.54
C ALA A 61 -29.59 -6.03 14.74
N PHE A 62 -29.45 -6.04 13.41
CA PHE A 62 -30.55 -5.97 12.45
C PHE A 62 -30.41 -7.07 11.41
N VAL A 63 -31.55 -7.55 10.90
CA VAL A 63 -31.64 -8.64 9.92
C VAL A 63 -32.69 -8.29 8.89
N HIS A 64 -32.33 -8.40 7.62
CA HIS A 64 -33.20 -8.25 6.46
C HIS A 64 -33.23 -9.55 5.65
N ALA A 65 -34.28 -9.69 4.82
CA ALA A 65 -34.42 -10.82 3.89
C ALA A 65 -33.51 -10.72 2.65
N THR A 66 -32.91 -9.55 2.42
CA THR A 66 -32.04 -9.24 1.26
C THR A 66 -30.90 -8.32 1.68
N PRO A 67 -29.75 -8.30 0.98
CA PRO A 67 -28.61 -7.46 1.32
C PRO A 67 -28.89 -5.98 0.99
N VAL A 68 -29.32 -5.21 1.99
CA VAL A 68 -29.74 -3.80 1.81
C VAL A 68 -29.02 -2.80 2.71
N ILE A 69 -28.21 -3.27 3.66
CA ILE A 69 -27.51 -2.41 4.61
C ILE A 69 -26.13 -2.06 4.05
N ASN A 70 -25.90 -0.78 3.70
CA ASN A 70 -24.58 -0.27 3.27
C ASN A 70 -23.96 0.66 4.31
N SER A 71 -24.71 1.08 5.33
CA SER A 71 -24.14 1.85 6.41
C SER A 71 -24.82 1.58 7.75
N ILE A 72 -24.02 1.66 8.81
CA ILE A 72 -24.47 1.58 10.19
C ILE A 72 -23.98 2.85 10.88
N THR A 73 -24.89 3.63 11.46
CA THR A 73 -24.53 4.80 12.26
C THR A 73 -24.81 4.50 13.73
N ILE A 74 -23.80 4.70 14.57
CA ILE A 74 -23.87 4.56 16.02
C ILE A 74 -23.73 5.95 16.61
N THR A 75 -24.70 6.36 17.42
CA THR A 75 -24.68 7.64 18.14
C THR A 75 -24.92 7.39 19.62
N CYS A 76 -24.00 7.81 20.47
CA CYS A 76 -24.15 7.78 21.93
C CYS A 76 -24.35 9.18 22.51
N ASP A 77 -24.85 9.25 23.74
CA ASP A 77 -24.98 10.50 24.48
C ASP A 77 -23.62 11.23 24.59
N ALA A 78 -23.63 12.57 24.58
CA ALA A 78 -22.41 13.37 24.74
C ALA A 78 -21.62 13.02 26.00
N GLY A 79 -22.30 12.64 27.09
CA GLY A 79 -21.69 12.22 28.35
C GLY A 79 -20.93 10.89 28.28
N ALA A 80 -21.08 10.11 27.21
CA ALA A 80 -20.34 8.87 26.99
C ALA A 80 -18.85 9.11 26.70
N ASP A 81 -18.47 10.34 26.33
CA ASP A 81 -17.10 10.73 25.95
C ASP A 81 -16.48 9.83 24.85
N GLY A 82 -17.34 9.33 23.95
CA GLY A 82 -16.98 8.33 22.93
C GLY A 82 -17.48 6.93 23.26
N PHE A 83 -17.07 5.95 22.46
CA PHE A 83 -17.44 4.55 22.65
C PHE A 83 -16.48 3.60 21.92
N ALA A 84 -16.50 2.34 22.34
CA ALA A 84 -15.80 1.23 21.72
C ALA A 84 -16.77 0.30 20.99
N ILE A 85 -16.28 -0.36 19.94
CA ILE A 85 -16.91 -1.52 19.30
C ILE A 85 -16.06 -2.75 19.60
N GLY A 86 -16.60 -3.66 20.42
CA GLY A 86 -15.91 -4.84 20.92
C GLY A 86 -15.87 -5.98 19.92
N GLU A 87 -17.03 -6.30 19.35
CA GLU A 87 -17.26 -7.38 18.39
C GLU A 87 -18.13 -6.88 17.25
N PHE A 88 -17.87 -7.38 16.04
CA PHE A 88 -18.62 -7.07 14.83
C PHE A 88 -18.68 -8.30 13.94
N ALA A 89 -19.89 -8.68 13.52
CA ALA A 89 -20.12 -9.71 12.52
C ALA A 89 -21.17 -9.22 11.52
N ALA A 90 -21.03 -9.61 10.26
CA ALA A 90 -22.01 -9.32 9.23
C ALA A 90 -22.15 -10.51 8.28
N THR A 91 -23.34 -10.67 7.72
CA THR A 91 -23.65 -11.75 6.79
C THR A 91 -23.91 -11.16 5.41
N CYS A 92 -23.08 -11.55 4.45
CA CYS A 92 -23.33 -11.30 3.04
C CYS A 92 -24.20 -12.44 2.50
N SER A 93 -25.24 -12.13 1.74
CA SER A 93 -26.06 -13.13 1.06
C SER A 93 -25.20 -13.98 0.12
N THR A 94 -25.29 -15.31 0.20
CA THR A 94 -24.75 -16.23 -0.82
C THR A 94 -25.73 -16.48 -1.97
N ALA A 95 -26.92 -15.87 -1.93
CA ALA A 95 -28.00 -16.14 -2.87
C ALA A 95 -28.24 -14.95 -3.81
N GLY A 96 -27.76 -15.08 -5.05
CA GLY A 96 -28.36 -14.41 -6.21
C GLY A 96 -28.27 -12.88 -6.31
N GLY A 97 -27.47 -12.21 -5.46
CA GLY A 97 -27.11 -10.81 -5.68
C GLY A 97 -26.45 -10.67 -7.05
N ALA A 98 -26.89 -9.69 -7.85
CA ALA A 98 -26.27 -9.38 -9.13
C ALA A 98 -24.74 -9.41 -8.98
N GLU A 99 -24.07 -10.13 -9.88
CA GLU A 99 -22.61 -10.29 -9.84
C GLU A 99 -21.99 -8.92 -9.55
N THR A 100 -21.18 -8.87 -8.49
CA THR A 100 -20.58 -7.62 -8.07
C THR A 100 -19.84 -7.05 -9.28
N PRO A 101 -20.16 -5.83 -9.76
CA PRO A 101 -19.67 -5.37 -11.04
C PRO A 101 -18.15 -5.34 -11.03
N LYS A 102 -17.54 -6.26 -11.78
CA LYS A 102 -16.09 -6.33 -11.92
C LYS A 102 -15.58 -5.00 -12.47
N PRO A 103 -14.67 -4.30 -11.78
CA PRO A 103 -14.11 -3.08 -12.32
C PRO A 103 -13.36 -3.39 -13.61
N SER A 104 -13.51 -2.49 -14.58
CA SER A 104 -12.72 -2.52 -15.80
C SER A 104 -11.40 -1.79 -15.55
N ILE A 105 -10.30 -2.42 -15.97
CA ILE A 105 -8.98 -1.80 -16.00
C ILE A 105 -8.61 -1.54 -17.44
N SER A 106 -8.14 -0.34 -17.73
CA SER A 106 -7.61 0.02 -19.05
C SER A 106 -6.54 1.08 -18.90
N HIS A 107 -5.46 1.00 -19.68
CA HIS A 107 -4.50 2.09 -19.72
C HIS A 107 -5.05 3.27 -20.54
N ILE A 108 -4.74 4.50 -20.11
CA ILE A 108 -5.13 5.76 -20.76
C ILE A 108 -3.97 6.36 -21.55
N THR A 109 -2.73 6.17 -21.09
CA THR A 109 -1.56 6.77 -21.75
C THR A 109 -1.15 5.99 -22.99
N SER A 110 -1.38 6.64 -24.14
CA SER A 110 -0.73 6.52 -25.46
C SER A 110 -0.41 5.11 -25.99
N PRO A 111 -0.67 4.81 -27.28
CA PRO A 111 -0.21 3.57 -27.93
C PRO A 111 1.29 3.30 -27.80
N GLU A 112 2.09 4.29 -27.37
CA GLU A 112 3.51 4.16 -26.99
C GLU A 112 3.80 3.07 -25.94
N PHE A 113 2.83 2.75 -25.08
CA PHE A 113 2.99 1.78 -23.99
C PHE A 113 2.32 0.42 -24.29
N GLY A 114 1.92 0.11 -25.53
CA GLY A 114 1.43 -1.22 -25.88
C GLY A 114 -0.04 -1.30 -26.25
N THR A 115 -0.70 -2.40 -25.84
CA THR A 115 -2.09 -2.74 -26.23
C THR A 115 -3.03 -2.65 -25.05
N LYS A 116 -4.36 -2.64 -25.28
CA LYS A 116 -5.39 -2.44 -24.23
C LYS A 116 -5.16 -3.31 -22.99
N ASP A 117 -4.70 -4.54 -23.19
CA ASP A 117 -4.60 -5.57 -22.14
C ASP A 117 -3.17 -5.78 -21.62
N MET A 118 -2.16 -5.14 -22.22
CA MET A 118 -0.76 -5.29 -21.85
C MET A 118 0.02 -3.99 -22.02
N LEU A 119 0.64 -3.56 -20.92
CA LEU A 119 1.58 -2.44 -20.90
C LEU A 119 3.00 -2.93 -21.25
N ASP A 120 3.69 -2.26 -22.15
CA ASP A 120 5.06 -2.53 -22.53
C ASP A 120 5.85 -1.23 -22.56
N PHE A 121 6.73 -1.07 -21.57
CA PHE A 121 7.62 0.09 -21.45
C PHE A 121 8.75 0.07 -22.49
N LYS A 122 8.87 -0.98 -23.30
CA LYS A 122 9.93 -1.17 -24.31
C LYS A 122 11.31 -1.16 -23.65
N ASN A 123 12.32 -0.75 -24.40
CA ASN A 123 13.68 -0.60 -23.91
C ASN A 123 13.81 0.69 -23.10
N VAL A 124 14.35 0.57 -21.90
CA VAL A 124 14.64 1.69 -20.99
C VAL A 124 16.05 1.49 -20.45
N LEU A 125 16.84 2.56 -20.47
CA LEU A 125 18.20 2.50 -19.96
C LEU A 125 18.18 2.19 -18.45
N ILE A 126 19.09 1.32 -18.00
CA ILE A 126 19.23 1.00 -16.57
C ILE A 126 19.43 2.29 -15.76
N LEU A 127 18.80 2.36 -14.59
CA LEU A 127 18.78 3.51 -13.68
C LEU A 127 18.12 4.78 -14.26
N THR A 128 17.43 4.67 -15.40
CA THR A 128 16.53 5.72 -15.88
C THR A 128 15.08 5.36 -15.59
N LYS A 129 14.20 6.34 -15.69
CA LYS A 129 12.78 6.23 -15.38
C LYS A 129 11.96 6.50 -16.64
N LYS A 130 11.03 5.61 -16.96
CA LYS A 130 10.00 5.83 -17.99
C LYS A 130 8.60 5.76 -17.36
N GLY A 131 7.73 6.69 -17.75
CA GLY A 131 6.36 6.80 -17.25
C GLY A 131 5.97 8.25 -16.89
N PRO A 132 4.81 8.45 -16.26
CA PRO A 132 3.90 7.39 -15.80
C PRO A 132 3.06 6.83 -16.96
N ALA A 133 2.94 5.50 -17.02
CA ALA A 133 1.83 4.88 -17.72
C ALA A 133 0.58 5.04 -16.84
N ILE A 134 -0.42 5.80 -17.29
CA ILE A 134 -1.67 6.04 -16.56
C ILE A 134 -2.64 4.90 -16.82
N ILE A 135 -3.17 4.34 -15.74
CA ILE A 135 -4.14 3.26 -15.72
C ILE A 135 -5.44 3.79 -15.13
N ARG A 136 -6.54 3.63 -15.87
CA ARG A 136 -7.92 3.87 -15.41
C ARG A 136 -8.43 2.64 -14.71
N ILE A 137 -8.98 2.84 -13.52
CA ILE A 137 -9.81 1.86 -12.82
C ILE A 137 -11.22 2.43 -12.83
N GLU A 138 -12.16 1.69 -13.40
CA GLU A 138 -13.53 2.14 -13.59
C GLU A 138 -14.54 1.10 -13.13
N SER A 139 -15.61 1.57 -12.49
CA SER A 139 -16.78 0.78 -12.15
C SER A 139 -18.06 1.55 -12.47
N ARG A 140 -19.02 0.84 -13.05
CA ARG A 140 -20.37 1.38 -13.35
C ARG A 140 -21.25 1.49 -12.12
N SER A 141 -20.87 0.84 -11.02
CA SER A 141 -21.57 0.88 -9.74
C SER A 141 -20.56 1.13 -8.61
N PRO A 142 -20.99 1.72 -7.48
CA PRO A 142 -20.10 1.90 -6.34
C PRO A 142 -19.49 0.56 -5.88
N ILE A 143 -18.17 0.49 -5.80
CA ILE A 143 -17.42 -0.65 -5.25
C ILE A 143 -16.41 -0.17 -4.22
N PHE A 144 -16.08 -1.00 -3.24
CA PHE A 144 -14.97 -0.74 -2.34
C PHE A 144 -13.68 -1.36 -2.88
N ILE A 145 -12.66 -0.53 -3.06
CA ILE A 145 -11.30 -0.94 -3.37
C ILE A 145 -10.59 -1.20 -2.04
N SER A 146 -10.12 -2.43 -1.86
CA SER A 146 -9.43 -2.88 -0.64
C SER A 146 -7.91 -2.95 -0.79
N GLY A 147 -7.39 -2.74 -2.00
CA GLY A 147 -5.97 -2.64 -2.26
C GLY A 147 -5.63 -2.43 -3.72
N ILE A 148 -4.58 -1.65 -3.98
CA ILE A 148 -3.94 -1.54 -5.30
C ILE A 148 -2.46 -1.86 -5.11
N ARG A 149 -1.93 -2.84 -5.84
CA ARG A 149 -0.56 -3.35 -5.66
C ARG A 149 0.09 -3.71 -6.97
N ILE A 150 1.40 -3.54 -7.07
CA ILE A 150 2.21 -4.09 -8.17
C ILE A 150 3.01 -5.27 -7.64
N ASN A 151 3.01 -6.36 -8.39
CA ASN A 151 3.81 -7.54 -8.12
C ASN A 151 4.69 -7.85 -9.33
N GLU A 152 5.99 -8.00 -9.10
CA GLU A 152 6.93 -8.41 -10.14
C GLU A 152 7.05 -9.93 -10.20
N PHE A 153 7.15 -10.48 -11.41
CA PHE A 153 7.47 -11.89 -11.57
C PHE A 153 8.92 -12.10 -11.15
N ARG A 154 9.13 -12.93 -10.12
CA ARG A 154 10.46 -13.37 -9.74
C ARG A 154 10.94 -14.39 -10.78
N THR A 155 11.96 -14.05 -11.55
CA THR A 155 12.78 -15.09 -12.15
C THR A 155 13.62 -15.71 -11.03
N PRO A 156 13.64 -17.05 -10.86
CA PRO A 156 14.62 -17.65 -9.98
C PRO A 156 16.00 -17.33 -10.56
N SER A 157 16.78 -16.51 -9.84
CA SER A 157 18.17 -16.33 -10.19
C SER A 157 18.88 -17.66 -9.96
N LEU A 158 19.25 -18.34 -11.04
CA LEU A 158 20.26 -19.40 -11.03
C LEU A 158 21.64 -18.75 -10.85
N GLY A 159 21.82 -18.03 -9.74
CA GLY A 159 23.10 -17.48 -9.29
C GLY A 159 23.70 -18.45 -8.28
N GLY A 160 24.77 -19.14 -8.68
CA GLY A 160 25.36 -20.26 -7.96
C GLY A 160 25.72 -19.96 -6.50
N ALA A 161 24.90 -20.44 -5.56
CA ALA A 161 25.35 -20.77 -4.23
C ALA A 161 25.86 -22.21 -4.26
N SER A 162 27.19 -22.38 -4.25
CA SER A 162 27.79 -23.66 -3.88
C SER A 162 27.21 -24.09 -2.55
N ILE A 163 26.43 -25.19 -2.55
CA ILE A 163 25.95 -25.80 -1.31
C ILE A 163 27.17 -26.36 -0.58
N ARG A 164 27.66 -25.63 0.43
CA ARG A 164 28.47 -26.21 1.50
C ARG A 164 27.65 -26.19 2.79
N SER A 165 27.07 -27.36 3.07
CA SER A 165 26.81 -27.97 4.38
C SER A 165 26.41 -27.09 5.59
N ASN A 166 25.21 -27.40 6.08
CA ASN A 166 24.84 -27.55 7.50
C ASN A 166 24.82 -26.29 8.38
N ALA A 167 23.70 -25.58 8.38
CA ALA A 167 23.26 -24.80 9.55
C ALA A 167 21.73 -24.71 9.58
N SER A 168 21.21 -25.16 10.71
CA SER A 168 19.86 -25.10 11.28
C SER A 168 18.93 -24.02 10.76
N ALA A 169 17.66 -24.41 10.55
CA ALA A 169 16.54 -23.53 10.27
C ALA A 169 16.45 -22.39 11.29
N VAL A 170 16.75 -21.17 10.83
CA VAL A 170 16.52 -19.93 11.56
C VAL A 170 15.51 -19.10 10.75
N ALA A 171 14.49 -18.65 11.48
CA ALA A 171 13.37 -17.79 11.12
C ALA A 171 13.51 -16.96 9.83
N LEU A 172 12.60 -17.19 8.89
CA LEU A 172 12.26 -16.26 7.82
C LEU A 172 11.39 -15.14 8.40
N GLN A 173 11.99 -14.03 8.81
CA GLN A 173 11.30 -12.74 8.87
C GLN A 173 12.15 -11.61 8.26
N ALA A 174 11.61 -11.12 7.14
CA ALA A 174 11.70 -9.81 6.50
C ALA A 174 12.87 -8.86 6.83
N GLN A 175 13.79 -8.75 5.87
CA GLN A 175 14.20 -7.45 5.31
C GLN A 175 14.87 -7.70 3.95
N GLN A 176 14.09 -7.69 2.88
CA GLN A 176 14.65 -7.49 1.54
C GLN A 176 14.13 -6.16 1.03
N THR A 177 15.01 -5.16 1.00
CA THR A 177 14.89 -4.00 0.13
C THR A 177 14.90 -4.53 -1.31
N GLN A 178 13.75 -5.02 -1.77
CA GLN A 178 13.59 -5.56 -3.10
C GLN A 178 13.76 -4.39 -4.06
N GLU A 179 14.79 -4.42 -4.90
CA GLU A 179 14.97 -3.48 -6.01
C GLU A 179 13.76 -3.60 -6.96
N GLN A 180 12.74 -2.77 -6.75
CA GLN A 180 11.55 -2.71 -7.59
C GLN A 180 11.90 -2.02 -8.90
N ASN A 181 11.64 -2.71 -10.01
CA ASN A 181 11.70 -2.18 -11.36
C ASN A 181 10.40 -1.46 -11.74
N PHE A 182 9.27 -1.78 -11.11
CA PHE A 182 7.98 -1.13 -11.36
C PHE A 182 7.47 -0.42 -10.11
N ILE A 183 7.12 0.86 -10.25
CA ILE A 183 6.73 1.72 -9.13
C ILE A 183 5.29 2.20 -9.35
N LEU A 184 4.43 1.94 -8.36
CA LEU A 184 3.05 2.42 -8.33
C LEU A 184 2.98 3.83 -7.77
N ASP A 185 2.24 4.71 -8.44
CA ASP A 185 1.89 6.04 -7.98
C ASP A 185 0.37 6.21 -7.98
N THR A 186 -0.25 6.18 -6.80
CA THR A 186 -1.71 6.35 -6.65
C THR A 186 -2.18 7.80 -6.84
N SER A 187 -1.24 8.74 -6.99
CA SER A 187 -1.49 10.17 -7.11
C SER A 187 -1.40 10.68 -8.55
N ALA A 188 -1.19 9.80 -9.54
CA ALA A 188 -1.01 10.18 -10.93
C ALA A 188 -2.31 10.15 -11.77
N GLY A 189 -2.32 10.95 -12.83
CA GLY A 189 -3.40 11.07 -13.82
C GLY A 189 -4.42 12.16 -13.48
N GLU A 190 -5.46 12.29 -14.31
CA GLU A 190 -6.45 13.37 -14.21
C GLU A 190 -7.37 13.27 -12.99
N LYS A 191 -7.63 12.04 -12.54
CA LYS A 191 -8.48 11.77 -11.37
C LYS A 191 -7.80 10.75 -10.47
N PRO A 192 -6.73 11.14 -9.74
CA PRO A 192 -5.96 10.19 -8.96
C PRO A 192 -6.80 9.43 -7.95
N CYS A 193 -6.51 8.15 -7.75
CA CYS A 193 -7.18 7.36 -6.72
C CYS A 193 -6.80 7.85 -5.31
N GLY A 194 -5.61 8.44 -5.13
CA GLY A 194 -5.14 9.10 -3.90
C GLY A 194 -4.87 8.18 -2.71
N SER A 195 -5.38 6.96 -2.74
CA SER A 195 -5.24 5.91 -1.73
C SER A 195 -5.28 4.54 -2.38
N THR A 196 -4.81 3.52 -1.66
CA THR A 196 -4.99 2.11 -2.05
C THR A 196 -6.29 1.51 -1.54
N THR A 197 -7.02 2.23 -0.68
CA THR A 197 -8.32 1.81 -0.13
C THR A 197 -9.32 2.96 -0.15
N PHE A 198 -10.45 2.80 -0.84
CA PHE A 198 -11.47 3.84 -1.00
C PHE A 198 -12.75 3.29 -1.67
N ASN A 199 -13.84 4.05 -1.60
CA ASN A 199 -15.04 3.78 -2.38
C ASN A 199 -14.90 4.37 -3.79
N LEU A 200 -14.98 3.53 -4.82
CA LEU A 200 -14.93 3.95 -6.21
C LEU A 200 -16.36 4.09 -6.78
N ALA A 201 -16.69 5.30 -7.24
CA ALA A 201 -17.85 5.57 -8.09
C ALA A 201 -17.40 6.26 -9.38
N GLY A 202 -17.70 5.65 -10.53
CA GLY A 202 -17.18 6.07 -11.83
C GLY A 202 -15.76 5.55 -12.02
N TYR A 203 -14.76 6.44 -12.17
CA TYR A 203 -13.37 6.04 -12.38
C TYR A 203 -12.39 6.80 -11.48
N CYS A 204 -11.19 6.25 -11.34
CA CYS A 204 -9.98 6.94 -10.88
C CYS A 204 -8.76 6.47 -11.67
N THR A 205 -7.61 7.12 -11.46
CA THR A 205 -6.36 6.85 -12.16
C THR A 205 -5.21 6.56 -11.21
N VAL A 206 -4.31 5.68 -11.64
CA VAL A 206 -3.00 5.45 -11.03
C VAL A 206 -1.93 5.54 -12.11
N GLY A 207 -0.69 5.79 -11.70
CA GLY A 207 0.49 5.81 -12.57
C GLY A 207 1.40 4.63 -12.27
N VAL A 208 2.04 4.12 -13.32
CA VAL A 208 3.12 3.13 -13.19
C VAL A 208 4.37 3.65 -13.86
N PHE A 209 5.49 3.59 -13.15
CA PHE A 209 6.80 3.88 -13.68
C PHE A 209 7.63 2.60 -13.83
N PHE A 210 8.46 2.56 -14.87
CA PHE A 210 9.47 1.53 -15.05
C PHE A 210 10.87 2.13 -14.84
N GLU A 211 11.58 1.60 -13.85
CA GLU A 211 12.95 1.94 -13.46
C GLU A 211 13.82 0.66 -13.41
N PRO A 212 14.25 0.12 -14.56
CA PRO A 212 15.03 -1.11 -14.58
C PRO A 212 16.34 -0.96 -13.81
N LYS A 213 16.58 -1.87 -12.85
CA LYS A 213 17.82 -1.91 -12.06
C LYS A 213 18.89 -2.83 -12.66
N SER A 214 18.52 -3.64 -13.65
CA SER A 214 19.42 -4.53 -14.38
C SER A 214 18.96 -4.74 -15.81
N GLU A 215 19.87 -5.22 -16.67
CA GLU A 215 19.55 -5.54 -18.06
C GLU A 215 18.52 -6.66 -18.17
N GLY A 216 17.86 -6.70 -19.32
CA GLY A 216 16.95 -7.76 -19.72
C GLY A 216 15.49 -7.48 -19.40
N LYS A 217 14.65 -8.43 -19.81
CA LYS A 217 13.19 -8.35 -19.68
C LYS A 217 12.79 -8.41 -18.20
N LYS A 218 11.92 -7.49 -17.81
CA LYS A 218 11.22 -7.42 -16.52
C LYS A 218 9.73 -7.51 -16.77
N GLU A 219 9.04 -8.24 -15.91
CA GLU A 219 7.61 -8.48 -16.04
C GLU A 219 6.96 -8.25 -14.68
N ALA A 220 5.76 -7.67 -14.69
CA ALA A 220 4.97 -7.43 -13.50
C ALA A 220 3.48 -7.47 -13.82
N TYR A 221 2.65 -7.37 -12.79
CA TYR A 221 1.22 -7.14 -12.92
C TYR A 221 0.72 -6.23 -11.80
N LEU A 222 -0.22 -5.36 -12.15
CA LEU A 222 -0.98 -4.57 -11.18
C LEU A 222 -2.20 -5.39 -10.76
N GLU A 223 -2.46 -5.49 -9.46
CA GLU A 223 -3.66 -6.05 -8.88
C GLU A 223 -4.53 -4.97 -8.26
N VAL A 224 -5.82 -5.03 -8.57
CA VAL A 224 -6.86 -4.24 -7.91
C VAL A 224 -7.75 -5.20 -7.15
N TYR A 225 -7.63 -5.15 -5.83
CA TYR A 225 -8.50 -5.87 -4.89
C TYR A 225 -9.74 -5.03 -4.65
N TYR A 226 -10.88 -5.68 -4.75
CA TYR A 226 -12.19 -5.10 -4.54
C TYR A 226 -13.02 -6.08 -3.71
N ASN A 227 -14.28 -5.77 -3.46
CA ASN A 227 -15.30 -6.57 -2.75
C ASN A 227 -15.51 -8.04 -3.20
N THR A 228 -14.55 -8.67 -3.89
CA THR A 228 -14.49 -10.11 -4.22
C THR A 228 -13.10 -10.68 -3.89
N PRO A 229 -12.95 -11.98 -3.63
CA PRO A 229 -11.65 -12.59 -3.36
C PRO A 229 -10.70 -12.58 -4.57
N ASP A 230 -11.23 -12.45 -5.79
CA ASP A 230 -10.46 -12.52 -7.03
C ASP A 230 -10.14 -11.11 -7.58
N PRO A 231 -8.88 -10.63 -7.47
CA PRO A 231 -8.52 -9.31 -7.93
C PRO A 231 -8.54 -9.20 -9.46
N VAL A 232 -8.73 -7.98 -9.97
CA VAL A 232 -8.54 -7.68 -11.40
C VAL A 232 -7.06 -7.38 -11.66
N ARG A 233 -6.54 -7.89 -12.78
CA ARG A 233 -5.12 -7.79 -13.16
C ARG A 233 -4.93 -7.09 -14.50
N ILE A 234 -3.85 -6.32 -14.60
CA ILE A 234 -3.25 -5.88 -15.87
C ILE A 234 -1.76 -6.22 -15.87
N TYR A 235 -1.29 -6.84 -16.95
CA TYR A 235 0.10 -7.29 -17.08
C TYR A 235 0.95 -6.21 -17.72
N MET A 236 2.22 -6.15 -17.32
CA MET A 236 3.19 -5.20 -17.84
C MET A 236 4.56 -5.80 -18.05
N THR A 237 5.27 -5.28 -19.06
CA THR A 237 6.64 -5.66 -19.40
C THR A 237 7.52 -4.44 -19.62
N GLY A 238 8.82 -4.61 -19.47
CA GLY A 238 9.82 -3.61 -19.86
C GLY A 238 11.19 -4.27 -19.99
N THR A 239 12.11 -3.71 -20.76
CA THR A 239 13.46 -4.26 -20.93
C THR A 239 14.49 -3.22 -20.48
N GLY A 240 15.29 -3.58 -19.47
CA GLY A 240 16.45 -2.80 -19.09
C GLY A 240 17.56 -2.97 -20.14
N THR A 241 18.16 -1.88 -20.60
CA THR A 241 19.30 -1.92 -21.53
C THR A 241 20.49 -1.14 -20.96
N SER A 242 21.72 -1.57 -21.26
CA SER A 242 22.92 -0.80 -20.94
C SER A 242 22.81 0.61 -21.50
N GLN A 243 23.42 1.58 -20.80
CA GLN A 243 23.80 2.83 -21.45
C GLN A 243 24.75 2.48 -22.58
N GLN A 244 24.29 2.62 -23.82
CA GLN A 244 25.15 2.45 -24.97
C GLN A 244 26.27 3.49 -24.85
N SER A 245 27.51 3.06 -24.70
CA SER A 245 28.68 3.92 -24.88
C SER A 245 28.51 4.60 -26.23
N GLN A 246 28.31 5.92 -26.26
CA GLN A 246 28.29 6.62 -27.55
C GLN A 246 29.56 6.25 -28.31
N PRO A 247 29.48 5.98 -29.62
CA PRO A 247 30.68 5.94 -30.45
C PRO A 247 31.37 7.29 -30.28
N GLN A 248 32.54 7.29 -29.63
CA GLN A 248 33.40 8.46 -29.58
C GLN A 248 33.64 8.89 -31.04
N PRO A 249 33.48 10.18 -31.41
CA PRO A 249 33.75 10.61 -32.77
C PRO A 249 35.15 10.13 -33.18
N GLN A 250 35.22 9.27 -34.20
CA GLN A 250 36.51 8.91 -34.78
C GLN A 250 37.19 10.20 -35.24
N PRO A 251 38.48 10.42 -34.90
CA PRO A 251 39.23 11.50 -35.51
C PRO A 251 39.19 11.34 -37.04
N SER A 252 38.79 12.41 -37.73
CA SER A 252 38.74 12.45 -39.19
C SER A 252 40.07 12.03 -39.81
N PRO A 253 40.09 11.33 -40.97
CA PRO A 253 41.33 11.05 -41.69
C PRO A 253 42.00 12.35 -42.13
N GLN A 254 43.24 12.56 -41.70
CA GLN A 254 44.05 13.72 -42.11
C GLN A 254 44.58 13.50 -43.55
N PRO A 255 44.55 14.50 -44.45
CA PRO A 255 45.09 14.36 -45.79
C PRO A 255 46.63 14.27 -45.77
N PRO A 256 47.26 13.55 -46.72
CA PRO A 256 48.71 13.49 -46.83
C PRO A 256 49.26 14.72 -47.59
N GLY A 257 50.22 15.44 -47.00
CA GLY A 257 50.88 16.54 -47.70
C GLY A 257 52.00 17.27 -46.93
N ALA A 258 53.24 16.84 -47.19
CA ALA A 258 54.47 17.62 -47.39
C ALA A 258 54.95 18.68 -46.35
N GLY A 259 56.02 18.32 -45.63
CA GLY A 259 57.30 19.04 -45.61
C GLY A 259 57.40 20.42 -44.95
N SER A 260 58.14 20.51 -43.83
CA SER A 260 59.41 21.26 -43.68
C SER A 260 59.71 21.66 -42.22
N GLY A 261 60.92 21.28 -41.78
CA GLY A 261 61.88 22.01 -40.94
C GLY A 261 61.44 22.88 -39.75
N GLY A 262 61.99 22.56 -38.56
CA GLY A 262 62.27 23.59 -37.55
C GLY A 262 62.27 23.10 -36.11
N SER A 263 63.47 22.88 -35.57
CA SER A 263 63.84 22.63 -34.16
C SER A 263 63.11 23.56 -33.16
N SER A 264 62.87 23.19 -31.89
CA SER A 264 63.91 22.90 -30.90
C SER A 264 63.29 22.62 -29.51
N GLY A 265 64.01 21.82 -28.71
CA GLY A 265 63.94 21.76 -27.23
C GLY A 265 62.78 20.93 -26.69
N GLY A 266 62.94 19.95 -25.82
CA GLY A 266 64.03 19.60 -24.92
C GLY A 266 63.38 18.76 -23.81
N SER A 267 64.03 17.66 -23.47
CA SER A 267 63.48 16.47 -22.84
C SER A 267 63.14 16.56 -21.35
N ALA A 268 62.52 15.47 -20.87
CA ALA A 268 62.36 14.99 -19.49
C ALA A 268 61.20 15.62 -18.69
N ALA A 269 60.46 14.91 -17.84
CA ALA A 269 60.35 13.51 -17.45
C ALA A 269 59.10 13.42 -16.55
N GLY A 270 58.69 12.20 -16.18
CA GLY A 270 58.02 12.01 -14.89
C GLY A 270 56.70 11.25 -14.95
N ALA A 271 56.81 9.95 -14.69
CA ALA A 271 55.74 9.15 -14.13
C ALA A 271 55.40 9.60 -12.70
N GLY A 272 54.22 9.22 -12.21
CA GLY A 272 53.88 9.18 -10.78
C GLY A 272 52.68 10.06 -10.44
N THR A 273 51.51 9.46 -10.18
CA THR A 273 51.02 9.05 -8.84
C THR A 273 50.54 10.20 -7.97
N GLY A 274 49.24 10.12 -7.63
CA GLY A 274 48.82 10.20 -6.24
C GLY A 274 48.32 11.56 -5.75
N GLY A 275 47.03 11.57 -5.40
CA GLY A 275 46.61 12.06 -4.09
C GLY A 275 45.89 13.40 -4.06
N GLY A 276 44.71 13.37 -3.43
CA GLY A 276 44.29 14.44 -2.55
C GLY A 276 42.93 15.05 -2.85
N GLY A 277 41.99 14.85 -1.93
CA GLY A 277 41.09 15.95 -1.55
C GLY A 277 39.61 15.58 -1.35
N GLY A 278 39.23 15.48 -0.07
CA GLY A 278 37.87 15.75 0.43
C GLY A 278 36.89 14.58 0.31
N GLY A 279 36.48 13.87 1.35
CA GLY A 279 36.29 14.26 2.74
C GLY A 279 34.86 14.76 2.98
N CYS A 280 34.00 13.89 3.52
CA CYS A 280 32.85 14.14 4.41
C CYS A 280 32.29 12.75 4.80
N SER A 281 32.64 12.22 5.97
CA SER A 281 31.99 12.41 7.29
C SER A 281 30.94 11.33 7.57
N MET A 282 31.21 10.52 8.60
CA MET A 282 30.23 9.65 9.28
C MET A 282 29.86 10.27 10.63
N VAL A 283 28.60 10.13 11.04
CA VAL A 283 28.14 9.94 12.43
C VAL A 283 26.65 9.51 12.35
N SER A 284 26.40 8.21 12.54
CA SER A 284 25.65 7.59 13.66
C SER A 284 24.28 8.23 13.93
N GLY A 285 23.17 7.52 13.92
CA GLY A 285 22.98 6.17 14.46
C GLY A 285 21.98 6.28 15.61
N ALA A 286 20.70 6.13 15.29
CA ALA A 286 19.67 5.69 16.22
C ALA A 286 18.42 5.30 15.40
N SER A 287 18.13 4.01 15.36
CA SER A 287 16.79 3.50 15.07
C SER A 287 16.29 2.76 16.33
N PRO A 288 15.02 2.36 16.36
CA PRO A 288 14.06 2.66 17.42
C PRO A 288 14.17 1.72 18.63
N ILE A 289 13.71 2.17 19.80
CA ILE A 289 13.48 1.28 20.95
C ILE A 289 11.98 1.03 21.09
N ASN A 290 11.59 -0.18 20.71
CA ASN A 290 10.61 -1.07 21.34
C ASN A 290 9.29 -0.47 21.85
N ALA A 291 8.24 -0.63 21.04
CA ALA A 291 6.91 -0.93 21.56
C ALA A 291 6.83 -2.45 21.76
N LEU A 292 7.03 -2.93 22.99
CA LEU A 292 6.66 -4.28 23.40
C LEU A 292 6.33 -4.28 24.90
N ALA A 293 5.31 -5.09 25.22
CA ALA A 293 4.83 -5.50 26.53
C ALA A 293 4.01 -4.46 27.30
N TRP A 294 2.68 -4.66 27.35
CA TRP A 294 1.96 -4.95 28.60
C TRP A 294 0.63 -5.65 28.27
N LEU A 295 0.63 -6.97 28.44
CA LEU A 295 -0.55 -7.81 28.66
C LEU A 295 -0.09 -9.01 29.49
N ILE A 296 -0.98 -9.51 30.37
CA ILE A 296 -0.87 -10.61 31.37
C ILE A 296 -0.68 -10.08 32.82
N LEU A 297 -1.74 -9.77 33.59
CA LEU A 297 -2.72 -10.61 34.35
C LEU A 297 -2.37 -10.63 35.88
N PRO A 298 -3.15 -11.26 36.80
CA PRO A 298 -4.09 -10.62 37.73
C PRO A 298 -3.72 -10.74 39.23
N GLY A 299 -4.37 -9.96 40.10
CA GLY A 299 -4.68 -10.29 41.50
C GLY A 299 -3.56 -10.49 42.54
N ALA A 300 -3.49 -9.61 43.56
CA ALA A 300 -3.48 -9.95 44.99
C ALA A 300 -3.17 -8.73 45.89
N ALA A 301 -3.66 -8.80 47.14
CA ALA A 301 -3.45 -7.94 48.31
C ALA A 301 -4.26 -6.62 48.30
N LEU A 302 -5.45 -6.51 48.91
CA LEU A 302 -5.87 -6.87 50.28
C LEU A 302 -4.94 -6.29 51.38
N LEU A 303 -5.54 -5.43 52.22
CA LEU A 303 -5.13 -4.95 53.56
C LEU A 303 -4.15 -3.77 53.70
N ARG A 304 -4.71 -2.60 54.05
CA ARG A 304 -4.34 -1.74 55.21
C ARG A 304 -5.40 -0.63 55.35
N ARG A 305 -6.47 -0.79 56.13
CA ARG A 305 -6.58 -0.65 57.60
C ARG A 305 -6.32 0.79 58.10
N ILE A 306 -7.42 1.53 58.27
CA ILE A 306 -7.85 2.32 59.44
C ILE A 306 -6.94 3.45 59.99
N ARG A 307 -7.62 4.56 60.35
CA ARG A 307 -7.27 5.74 61.21
C ARG A 307 -6.58 6.90 60.47
N ARG A 308 -7.00 8.17 60.61
CA ARG A 308 -7.52 8.86 61.80
C ARG A 308 -8.16 10.22 61.42
N SER A 309 -9.15 10.61 62.25
CA SER A 309 -9.66 11.96 62.54
C SER A 309 -10.51 12.66 61.49
#